data_AF-A0A426FFS1-F1
#
_entry.id   AF-A0A426FFS1-F1
#
_cell.length_a   1.000
_cell.length_b   1.000
_cell.length_c   1.000
_cell.angle_alpha   90.00
_cell.angle_beta   90.00
_cell.angle_gamma   90.00
#
_symmetry.space_group_name_H-M   'P 1'
#
loop_
_entity.id
_entity.type
_entity.pdbx_description
1 polymer ?
#
loop_
_entity_poly.entity_id
_entity_poly.type
_entity_poly.pdbx_seq_one_letter_code
_entity_poly.pdbx_strand_id
1 'polypeptide(L)'
;MNKQCFRVIFSKTRQRLVVVSELAKSEGKSSEPSSFSVLPLFAKIRPLTFSLFCALGFVTFSDAALAETLIIRADKSAPKNQQPIILSTANGIPQINIQTPNDKGLSHNKYSQFDVAEKGAILNNSRTNTQTQLAGQVAGNPYLARGEAKV
;
A
#
# COMPACT_ATOMS: atom_id res chain seq x y z
N MET A 1 21.18 -46.88 -20.37
CA MET A 1 21.39 -47.94 -19.35
C MET A 1 21.83 -47.27 -18.06
N ASN A 2 20.91 -46.99 -17.13
CA ASN A 2 21.24 -46.37 -15.85
C ASN A 2 20.68 -47.27 -14.73
N LYS A 3 21.52 -48.12 -14.15
CA LYS A 3 21.11 -49.23 -13.27
C LYS A 3 21.37 -48.97 -11.78
N GLN A 4 21.63 -47.72 -11.39
CA GLN A 4 22.13 -47.39 -10.05
C GLN A 4 21.52 -46.10 -9.44
N CYS A 5 20.37 -45.62 -9.93
CA CYS A 5 19.68 -44.50 -9.32
C CYS A 5 18.72 -44.99 -8.22
N PHE A 6 19.10 -44.74 -6.97
CA PHE A 6 18.29 -45.04 -5.80
C PHE A 6 17.94 -43.76 -5.04
N ARG A 7 16.71 -43.67 -4.53
CA ARG A 7 16.24 -42.55 -3.72
C ARG A 7 15.86 -43.02 -2.32
N VAL A 8 16.03 -42.17 -1.33
CA VAL A 8 15.67 -42.50 0.06
C VAL A 8 14.27 -41.99 0.34
N ILE A 9 13.36 -42.88 0.78
CA ILE A 9 12.00 -42.51 1.22
C ILE A 9 11.76 -42.92 2.67
N PHE A 10 10.93 -42.17 3.38
CA PHE A 10 10.51 -42.54 4.74
C PHE A 10 9.38 -43.58 4.69
N SER A 11 9.62 -44.77 5.25
CA SER A 11 8.62 -45.83 5.34
C SER A 11 7.83 -45.69 6.64
N LYS A 12 6.54 -45.33 6.54
CA LYS A 12 5.65 -45.19 7.70
C LYS A 12 5.48 -46.48 8.51
N THR A 13 5.48 -47.64 7.86
CA THR A 13 5.33 -48.95 8.53
C THR A 13 6.56 -49.36 9.31
N ARG A 14 7.76 -48.97 8.86
CA ARG A 14 9.02 -49.30 9.54
C ARG A 14 9.61 -48.15 10.36
N GLN A 15 8.95 -46.98 10.35
CA GLN A 15 9.40 -45.73 10.97
C GLN A 15 10.89 -45.39 10.72
N ARG A 16 11.39 -45.69 9.52
CA ARG A 16 12.78 -45.41 9.15
C ARG A 16 12.90 -45.02 7.68
N LEU A 17 14.00 -44.36 7.34
CA LEU A 17 14.40 -44.10 5.96
C LEU A 17 14.86 -45.41 5.29
N VAL A 18 14.32 -45.68 4.10
CA VAL A 18 14.61 -46.88 3.31
C VAL A 18 15.01 -46.45 1.89
N VAL A 19 16.05 -47.08 1.35
CA VAL A 19 16.51 -46.86 -0.03
C VAL A 19 15.61 -47.64 -0.98
N VAL A 20 15.01 -46.95 -1.96
CA VAL A 20 14.13 -47.54 -2.98
C VAL A 20 14.62 -47.20 -4.38
N SER A 21 14.21 -48.00 -5.36
CA SER A 21 14.42 -47.67 -6.77
C SER A 21 13.67 -46.39 -7.13
N GLU A 22 14.19 -45.62 -8.09
CA GLU A 22 13.59 -44.37 -8.55
C GLU A 22 12.14 -44.51 -9.05
N LEU A 23 11.76 -45.73 -9.49
CA LEU A 23 10.41 -46.05 -9.97
C LEU A 23 9.36 -46.16 -8.83
N ALA A 24 9.79 -46.25 -7.57
CA ALA A 24 8.85 -46.36 -6.46
C ALA A 24 8.05 -45.05 -6.33
N LYS A 25 6.71 -45.10 -6.28
CA LYS A 25 5.88 -43.91 -6.02
C LYS A 25 5.99 -43.49 -4.55
N SER A 26 6.14 -42.19 -4.28
CA SER A 26 6.06 -41.63 -2.93
C SER A 26 4.73 -40.92 -2.76
N GLU A 27 3.91 -41.36 -1.81
CA GLU A 27 2.77 -40.57 -1.34
C GLU A 27 3.24 -39.59 -0.27
N GLY A 28 3.45 -38.34 -0.68
CA GLY A 28 3.55 -37.22 0.25
C GLY A 28 2.16 -36.88 0.81
N LYS A 29 2.11 -36.39 2.06
CA LYS A 29 0.92 -35.67 2.54
C LYS A 29 0.74 -34.48 1.61
N SER A 30 -0.42 -34.36 0.95
CA SER A 30 -0.85 -33.08 0.38
C SER A 30 -0.83 -32.07 1.51
N SER A 31 0.09 -31.12 1.44
CA SER A 31 -0.05 -29.89 2.19
C SER A 31 -1.08 -29.10 1.39
N GLU A 32 -2.37 -29.35 1.65
CA GLU A 32 -3.39 -28.44 1.17
C GLU A 32 -3.07 -27.07 1.78
N PRO A 33 -2.75 -26.04 0.98
CA PRO A 33 -2.98 -24.70 1.49
C PRO A 33 -4.49 -24.64 1.71
N SER A 34 -4.93 -24.40 2.94
CA SER A 34 -6.31 -24.01 3.23
C SER A 34 -6.56 -22.67 2.54
N SER A 35 -6.75 -22.75 1.23
CA SER A 35 -7.17 -21.68 0.37
C SER A 35 -8.65 -21.60 0.64
N PHE A 36 -9.07 -20.64 1.46
CA PHE A 36 -10.46 -20.24 1.49
C PHE A 36 -10.78 -19.70 0.09
N SER A 37 -11.17 -20.58 -0.84
CA SER A 37 -11.72 -20.17 -2.12
C SER A 37 -13.12 -19.65 -1.81
N VAL A 38 -13.23 -18.35 -1.58
CA VAL A 38 -14.51 -17.65 -1.65
C VAL A 38 -15.00 -17.74 -3.09
N LEU A 39 -15.76 -18.78 -3.39
CA LEU A 39 -16.56 -18.83 -4.61
C LEU A 39 -17.53 -17.65 -4.56
N PRO A 40 -17.62 -16.79 -5.59
CA PRO A 40 -18.60 -15.71 -5.60
C PRO A 40 -20.00 -16.33 -5.69
N LEU A 41 -20.68 -16.45 -4.55
CA LEU A 41 -22.07 -16.84 -4.47
C LEU A 41 -22.93 -15.62 -4.77
N PHE A 42 -23.41 -15.50 -6.00
CA PHE A 42 -24.35 -14.45 -6.36
C PHE A 42 -25.75 -14.81 -5.83
N ALA A 43 -26.12 -14.24 -4.68
CA ALA A 43 -27.45 -14.34 -4.10
C ALA A 43 -28.24 -13.04 -4.34
N LYS A 44 -29.49 -13.14 -4.82
CA LYS A 44 -30.41 -11.99 -4.87
C LYS A 44 -31.01 -11.77 -3.48
N ILE A 45 -30.51 -10.78 -2.75
CA ILE A 45 -31.04 -10.40 -1.44
C ILE A 45 -32.18 -9.38 -1.64
N ARG A 46 -33.29 -9.52 -0.90
CA ARG A 46 -34.38 -8.53 -0.94
C ARG A 46 -33.89 -7.21 -0.29
N PRO A 47 -34.32 -6.03 -0.78
CA PRO A 47 -33.86 -4.75 -0.24
C PRO A 47 -34.16 -4.60 1.27
N LEU A 48 -35.27 -5.19 1.74
CA LEU A 48 -35.66 -5.17 3.15
C LEU A 48 -34.70 -5.97 4.04
N THR A 49 -34.28 -7.17 3.59
CA THR A 49 -33.34 -8.01 4.33
C THR A 49 -31.94 -7.39 4.37
N PHE A 50 -31.53 -6.71 3.29
CA PHE A 50 -30.27 -5.98 3.27
C PHE A 50 -30.29 -4.80 4.26
N SER A 51 -31.37 -4.01 4.29
CA SER A 51 -31.54 -2.92 5.27
C SER A 51 -31.48 -3.43 6.71
N LEU A 52 -32.05 -4.61 6.99
CA LEU A 52 -32.00 -5.22 8.32
C LEU A 52 -30.56 -5.62 8.70
N PHE A 53 -29.78 -6.17 7.76
CA PHE A 53 -28.37 -6.49 8.00
C PHE A 53 -27.49 -5.23 8.20
N CYS A 54 -27.77 -4.13 7.47
CA CYS A 54 -27.12 -2.84 7.72
C CYS A 54 -27.47 -2.29 9.11
N ALA A 55 -28.75 -2.33 9.51
CA ALA A 55 -29.20 -1.83 10.82
C ALA A 55 -28.63 -2.65 12.00
N LEU A 56 -28.48 -3.96 11.82
CA LEU A 56 -27.89 -4.86 12.82
C LEU A 56 -26.35 -4.87 12.82
N GLY A 57 -25.69 -4.05 11.99
CA GLY A 57 -24.24 -3.90 11.96
C GLY A 57 -23.47 -5.06 11.29
N PHE A 58 -24.17 -5.97 10.60
CA PHE A 58 -23.55 -7.07 9.86
C PHE A 58 -22.96 -6.64 8.52
N VAL A 59 -23.35 -5.47 8.02
CA VAL A 59 -22.77 -4.85 6.83
C VAL A 59 -21.91 -3.68 7.28
N THR A 60 -20.60 -3.89 7.27
CA THR A 60 -19.65 -2.76 7.31
C THR A 60 -19.37 -2.36 5.88
N PHE A 61 -19.63 -1.10 5.54
CA PHE A 61 -19.05 -0.52 4.34
C PHE A 61 -17.56 -0.40 4.62
N SER A 62 -16.77 -1.35 4.13
CA SER A 62 -15.35 -1.08 3.97
C SER A 62 -15.28 0.14 3.08
N ASP A 63 -14.83 1.25 3.63
CA ASP A 63 -14.42 2.41 2.87
C ASP A 63 -13.23 1.93 2.04
N ALA A 64 -13.54 1.27 0.92
CA ALA A 64 -12.61 1.05 -0.16
C ALA A 64 -12.46 2.44 -0.78
N ALA A 65 -11.76 3.30 -0.03
CA ALA A 65 -11.12 4.46 -0.57
C ALA A 65 -10.50 3.98 -1.87
N LEU A 66 -10.97 4.53 -2.98
CA LEU A 66 -10.23 4.50 -4.21
C LEU A 66 -8.90 5.13 -3.84
N ALA A 67 -7.96 4.28 -3.43
CA ALA A 67 -6.63 4.67 -3.08
C ALA A 67 -6.01 5.07 -4.40
N GLU A 68 -6.30 6.30 -4.82
CA GLU A 68 -5.39 7.10 -5.61
C GLU A 68 -4.14 7.16 -4.72
N THR A 69 -3.34 6.12 -4.88
CA THR A 69 -2.11 5.92 -4.16
C THR A 69 -1.23 7.05 -4.66
N LEU A 70 -1.22 8.15 -3.91
CA LEU A 70 -0.32 9.26 -4.17
C LEU A 70 1.07 8.62 -4.28
N ILE A 71 1.64 8.72 -5.48
CA ILE A 71 2.88 8.01 -5.82
C ILE A 71 4.03 8.57 -4.97
N ILE A 72 3.89 9.83 -4.55
CA ILE A 72 4.80 10.54 -3.65
C ILE A 72 4.51 10.17 -2.20
N ARG A 73 5.54 9.69 -1.49
CA ARG A 73 5.46 9.25 -0.09
C ARG A 73 6.61 9.82 0.73
N ALA A 74 6.28 10.43 1.87
CA ALA A 74 7.28 10.86 2.84
C ALA A 74 8.01 9.65 3.45
N ASP A 75 9.31 9.82 3.69
CA ASP A 75 10.10 8.82 4.40
C ASP A 75 9.74 8.83 5.89
N LYS A 76 9.03 7.79 6.35
CA LYS A 76 8.60 7.68 7.74
C LYS A 76 9.76 7.46 8.72
N SER A 77 10.93 7.04 8.24
CA SER A 77 12.14 6.85 9.06
C SER A 77 12.93 8.13 9.29
N ALA A 78 12.70 9.18 8.49
CA ALA A 78 13.34 10.47 8.64
C ALA A 78 12.91 11.20 9.93
N PRO A 79 13.70 12.18 10.43
CA PRO A 79 13.24 13.10 11.46
C PRO A 79 11.92 13.79 11.08
N LYS A 80 11.05 14.07 12.06
CA LYS A 80 9.70 14.63 11.79
C LYS A 80 9.73 15.97 11.05
N ASN A 81 10.72 16.80 11.30
CA ASN A 81 10.96 18.06 10.59
C ASN A 81 11.50 17.90 9.16
N GLN A 82 11.68 16.66 8.68
CA GLN A 82 12.05 16.33 7.30
C GLN A 82 10.96 15.50 6.62
N GLN A 83 9.84 15.19 7.28
CA GLN A 83 8.73 14.42 6.72
C GLN A 83 7.67 15.38 6.17
N PRO A 84 7.62 15.66 4.85
CA PRO A 84 6.61 16.58 4.31
C PRO A 84 5.19 16.02 4.48
N ILE A 85 4.20 16.91 4.49
CA ILE A 85 2.79 16.50 4.51
C ILE A 85 2.27 16.47 3.07
N ILE A 86 1.85 15.29 2.63
CA ILE A 86 1.26 15.08 1.30
C ILE A 86 -0.25 15.01 1.43
N LEU A 87 -0.95 15.82 0.63
CA LEU A 87 -2.40 15.91 0.53
C LEU A 87 -2.81 15.71 -0.93
N SER A 88 -4.06 15.30 -1.18
CA SER A 88 -4.64 15.38 -2.52
C SER A 88 -5.43 16.67 -2.65
N THR A 89 -5.26 17.36 -3.78
CA THR A 89 -6.07 18.53 -4.12
C THR A 89 -7.44 18.13 -4.67
N ALA A 90 -8.36 19.08 -4.81
CA ALA A 90 -9.68 18.83 -5.40
C ALA A 90 -9.61 18.26 -6.83
N ASN A 91 -8.53 18.54 -7.57
CA ASN A 91 -8.30 18.03 -8.92
C ASN A 91 -7.53 16.69 -8.96
N GLY A 92 -7.30 16.05 -7.80
CA GLY A 92 -6.57 14.78 -7.68
C GLY A 92 -5.05 14.91 -7.82
N ILE A 93 -4.50 16.13 -7.84
CA ILE A 93 -3.06 16.37 -7.95
C ILE A 93 -2.44 16.32 -6.55
N PRO A 94 -1.32 15.59 -6.34
CA PRO A 94 -0.62 15.58 -5.07
C PRO A 94 -0.08 16.98 -4.74
N GLN A 95 -0.47 17.49 -3.58
CA GLN A 95 0.10 18.69 -2.97
C GLN A 95 1.01 18.29 -1.82
N ILE A 96 2.25 18.79 -1.86
CA ILE A 96 3.29 18.57 -0.87
C ILE A 96 3.49 19.87 -0.11
N ASN A 97 3.03 19.90 1.14
CA ASN A 97 3.41 20.96 2.07
C ASN A 97 4.82 20.66 2.57
N ILE A 98 5.78 21.43 2.06
CA ILE A 98 7.19 21.32 2.46
C ILE A 98 7.38 21.73 3.91
N GLN A 99 8.44 21.22 4.52
CA GLN A 99 8.79 21.50 5.91
C GLN A 99 9.35 22.90 6.11
N THR A 100 9.33 23.37 7.36
CA THR A 100 9.88 24.68 7.75
C THR A 100 11.34 24.80 7.30
N PRO A 101 11.72 25.87 6.57
CA PRO A 101 13.09 26.10 6.16
C PRO A 101 14.01 26.32 7.37
N ASN A 102 15.28 25.93 7.23
CA ASN A 102 16.31 26.30 8.20
C ASN A 102 16.74 27.77 8.07
N ASP A 103 17.67 28.21 8.90
CA ASP A 103 18.16 29.60 8.92
C ASP A 103 18.82 30.06 7.61
N LYS A 104 19.22 29.11 6.75
CA LYS A 104 19.77 29.38 5.42
C LYS A 104 18.69 29.42 4.33
N GLY A 105 17.43 29.18 4.68
CA GLY A 105 16.29 29.11 3.76
C GLY A 105 16.13 27.77 3.06
N LEU A 106 16.81 26.70 3.50
CA LEU A 106 16.67 25.36 2.92
C LEU A 106 15.54 24.59 3.60
N SER A 107 14.56 24.11 2.82
CA SER A 107 13.56 23.14 3.27
C SER A 107 13.99 21.73 2.89
N HIS A 108 14.48 20.97 3.87
CA HIS A 108 14.92 19.60 3.63
C HIS A 108 13.77 18.60 3.84
N ASN A 109 13.32 17.99 2.75
CA ASN A 109 12.21 17.05 2.73
C ASN A 109 12.71 15.67 2.27
N LYS A 110 12.40 14.62 3.04
CA LYS A 110 12.80 13.25 2.74
C LYS A 110 11.60 12.40 2.30
N TYR A 111 11.81 11.66 1.23
CA TYR A 111 10.81 10.84 0.58
C TYR A 111 11.31 9.41 0.47
N SER A 112 10.43 8.45 0.73
CA SER A 112 10.69 7.05 0.40
C SER A 112 10.38 6.75 -1.06
N GLN A 113 9.48 7.55 -1.67
CA GLN A 113 9.14 7.52 -3.08
C GLN A 113 8.79 8.94 -3.53
N PHE A 114 9.31 9.37 -4.69
CA PHE A 114 8.94 10.64 -5.29
C PHE A 114 8.85 10.46 -6.82
N ASP A 115 7.70 9.98 -7.29
CA ASP A 115 7.41 9.99 -8.72
C ASP A 115 6.25 10.93 -9.01
N VAL A 116 6.38 11.68 -10.10
CA VAL A 116 5.40 12.67 -10.53
C VAL A 116 4.68 12.10 -11.75
N ALA A 117 3.35 11.97 -11.65
CA ALA A 117 2.52 11.56 -12.78
C ALA A 117 2.42 12.68 -13.83
N GLU A 118 1.82 12.38 -14.98
CA GLU A 118 1.66 13.34 -16.09
C GLU A 118 0.92 14.64 -15.67
N LYS A 119 -0.05 14.54 -14.74
CA LYS A 119 -0.76 15.70 -14.18
C LYS A 119 0.11 16.60 -13.30
N GLY A 120 1.33 16.18 -12.96
CA GLY A 120 2.25 16.93 -12.12
C GLY A 120 2.05 16.72 -10.63
N ALA A 121 2.75 17.56 -9.86
CA ALA A 121 2.68 17.65 -8.40
C ALA A 121 2.90 19.10 -7.98
N ILE A 122 2.38 19.49 -6.82
CA ILE A 122 2.49 20.85 -6.30
C ILE A 122 3.37 20.84 -5.06
N LEU A 123 4.49 21.57 -5.10
CA LEU A 123 5.25 21.88 -3.88
C LEU A 123 4.73 23.21 -3.32
N ASN A 124 4.05 23.15 -2.19
CA ASN A 124 3.45 24.31 -1.57
C ASN A 124 4.49 25.07 -0.70
N ASN A 125 5.13 26.06 -1.34
CA ASN A 125 6.05 27.00 -0.72
C ASN A 125 5.41 28.36 -0.40
N SER A 126 4.07 28.47 -0.36
CA SER A 126 3.40 29.75 -0.12
C SER A 126 2.93 29.88 1.33
N ARG A 127 3.03 31.08 1.89
CA ARG A 127 2.46 31.42 3.21
C ARG A 127 0.98 31.75 3.18
N THR A 128 0.44 32.06 2.02
CA THR A 128 -0.94 32.54 1.84
C THR A 128 -1.66 31.71 0.79
N ASN A 129 -3.00 31.81 0.76
CA ASN A 129 -3.78 31.14 -0.26
C ASN A 129 -3.38 31.68 -1.63
N THR A 130 -3.01 30.79 -2.54
CA THR A 130 -2.39 31.13 -3.82
C THR A 130 -2.99 30.32 -4.95
N GLN A 131 -3.22 30.98 -6.09
CA GLN A 131 -3.69 30.34 -7.30
C GLN A 131 -2.53 29.60 -7.96
N THR A 132 -2.66 28.28 -8.08
CA THR A 132 -1.71 27.41 -8.77
C THR A 132 -2.17 27.12 -10.20
N GLN A 133 -1.21 26.78 -11.05
CA GLN A 133 -1.49 26.43 -12.45
C GLN A 133 -2.16 25.06 -12.59
N LEU A 134 -1.83 24.13 -11.69
CA LEU A 134 -2.24 22.72 -11.80
C LEU A 134 -3.53 22.41 -11.03
N ALA A 135 -3.71 22.93 -9.81
CA ALA A 135 -4.85 22.57 -8.94
C ALA A 135 -5.77 23.73 -8.57
N GLY A 136 -5.60 24.89 -9.20
CA GLY A 136 -6.37 26.08 -8.85
C GLY A 136 -5.94 26.66 -7.50
N GLN A 137 -6.90 27.14 -6.70
CA GLN A 137 -6.60 27.72 -5.39
C GLN A 137 -6.08 26.69 -4.40
N VAL A 138 -4.90 26.94 -3.85
CA VAL A 138 -4.27 26.13 -2.80
C VAL A 138 -4.11 26.99 -1.54
N ALA A 139 -4.45 26.42 -0.38
CA ALA A 139 -4.28 27.09 0.89
C ALA A 139 -2.80 27.27 1.25
N GLY A 140 -2.48 28.35 1.99
CA GLY A 140 -1.12 28.59 2.47
C GLY A 140 -0.58 27.41 3.32
N ASN A 141 0.72 27.14 3.20
CA ASN A 141 1.39 26.10 3.95
C ASN A 141 1.62 26.56 5.41
N PRO A 142 0.97 25.91 6.40
CA PRO A 142 1.09 26.32 7.81
C PRO A 142 2.51 26.16 8.37
N TYR A 143 3.37 25.35 7.74
CA TYR A 143 4.75 25.12 8.19
C TYR A 143 5.72 26.24 7.80
N LEU A 144 5.28 27.26 7.06
CA LEU A 144 6.11 28.37 6.58
C LEU A 144 5.90 29.67 7.37
N ALA A 145 5.44 29.58 8.62
CA ALA A 145 5.17 30.74 9.47
C ALA A 145 6.37 31.71 9.59
N ARG A 146 7.60 31.18 9.56
CA ARG A 146 8.85 31.95 9.69
C ARG A 146 9.40 32.48 8.37
N GLY A 147 8.85 32.06 7.24
CA GLY A 147 9.37 32.39 5.92
C GLY A 147 9.25 31.22 4.95
N GLU A 148 9.30 31.56 3.67
CA GLU A 148 9.29 30.60 2.57
C GLU A 148 10.69 30.02 2.36
N ALA A 149 10.74 28.82 1.79
CA ALA A 149 12.00 28.20 1.39
C ALA A 149 12.60 28.97 0.21
N LYS A 150 13.92 29.16 0.25
CA LYS A 150 14.72 29.62 -0.88
C LYS A 150 15.21 28.46 -1.74
N VAL A 151 15.37 27.28 -1.11
CA VAL A 151 15.87 26.03 -1.71
C VAL A 151 15.10 24.85 -1.14
#